data_AF-A0A075M9H8-F1
#
_entry.id   AF-A0A075M9H8-F1
#
_cell.length_a   1.000
_cell.length_b   1.000
_cell.length_c   1.000
_cell.angle_alpha   90.00
_cell.angle_beta   90.00
_cell.angle_gamma   90.00
#
_symmetry.space_group_name_H-M   'P 1'
#
loop_
_entity.id
_entity.type
_entity.pdbx_description
1 polymer ?
#
loop_
_entity_poly.entity_id
_entity_poly.type
_entity_poly.pdbx_seq_one_letter_code
_entity_poly.pdbx_strand_id
1 'polypeptide(L)' 'MTDSEKQMAAVARKRLTHKEIKVFVKNPLKDLMVEYCEREGITQAQFIEKIIKDELQRLDILK' A
#
# COMPACT_ATOMS: atom_id res chain seq x y z
N MET A 1 -18.47 17.09 12.98
CA MET A 1 -17.56 16.72 11.89
C MET A 1 -18.30 15.84 10.91
N THR A 2 -18.36 16.25 9.65
CA THR A 2 -18.90 15.44 8.56
C THR A 2 -17.96 14.27 8.26
N ASP A 3 -18.46 13.21 7.63
CA ASP A 3 -17.63 12.04 7.31
C ASP A 3 -16.50 12.37 6.33
N SER A 4 -16.69 13.39 5.48
CA SER A 4 -15.65 13.95 4.62
C SER A 4 -14.51 14.59 5.41
N GLU A 5 -14.80 15.35 6.46
CA GLU A 5 -13.77 15.97 7.32
C GLU A 5 -12.94 14.90 8.06
N LYS A 6 -13.59 13.83 8.53
CA LYS A 6 -12.90 12.70 9.19
C LYS A 6 -11.98 11.97 8.21
N GLN A 7 -12.44 11.76 6.97
CA GLN A 7 -11.64 11.12 5.91
C GLN A 7 -10.42 11.97 5.54
N MET A 8 -10.60 13.29 5.38
CA MET A 8 -9.50 14.22 5.12
C MET A 8 -8.46 14.23 6.24
N ALA A 9 -8.89 14.25 7.50
CA ALA A 9 -7.99 14.18 8.65
C ALA A 9 -7.24 12.84 8.73
N ALA A 10 -7.87 11.72 8.37
CA ALA A 10 -7.21 10.42 8.31
C ALA A 10 -6.14 10.37 7.21
N VAL A 11 -6.43 10.91 6.03
CA VAL A 11 -5.46 11.01 4.92
C VAL A 11 -4.31 11.95 5.29
N ALA A 12 -4.59 13.10 5.89
CA ALA A 12 -3.58 14.06 6.32
C ALA A 12 -2.59 13.43 7.34
N ARG A 13 -3.09 12.66 8.30
CA ARG A 13 -2.23 11.94 9.26
C ARG A 13 -1.38 10.86 8.59
N LYS A 14 -1.92 10.12 7.62
CA LYS A 14 -1.14 9.12 6.88
C LYS A 14 0.00 9.74 6.06
N ARG A 15 -0.20 10.93 5.48
CA ARG A 15 0.83 11.64 4.71
C ARG A 15 2.04 12.08 5.53
N LEU A 16 1.91 12.19 6.85
CA LEU A 16 3.05 12.49 7.73
C LEU A 16 4.02 11.32 7.84
N THR A 17 3.53 10.09 7.69
CA THR A 17 4.31 8.86 7.92
C THR A 17 4.55 8.06 6.65
N HIS A 18 3.74 8.25 5.61
CA HIS A 18 3.77 7.49 4.36
C HIS A 18 3.75 8.42 3.15
N LYS A 19 4.56 8.10 2.14
CA LYS A 19 4.51 8.76 0.82
C LYS A 19 3.58 7.99 -0.12
N GLU A 20 2.76 8.70 -0.89
CA GLU A 20 1.82 8.12 -1.85
C GLU A 20 2.56 7.59 -3.09
N ILE A 21 2.19 6.39 -3.57
CA ILE A 21 2.70 5.78 -4.80
C ILE A 21 1.57 5.78 -5.83
N LYS A 22 1.73 6.52 -6.93
CA LYS A 22 0.77 6.56 -8.06
C LYS A 22 1.34 5.78 -9.25
N VAL A 23 0.85 4.56 -9.45
CA VAL A 23 1.32 3.67 -10.53
C VAL A 23 0.16 2.95 -11.21
N PHE A 24 0.37 2.58 -12.46
CA PHE A 24 -0.49 1.68 -13.21
C PHE A 24 0.21 0.33 -13.36
N VAL A 25 -0.51 -0.76 -13.11
CA VAL A 25 -0.04 -2.14 -13.29
C VAL A 25 -0.98 -2.87 -14.24
N LYS A 26 -0.54 -3.99 -14.80
CA LYS A 26 -1.41 -4.81 -15.68
C LYS A 26 -2.64 -5.30 -14.91
N ASN A 27 -3.82 -5.22 -15.54
CA ASN A 27 -5.09 -5.60 -14.90
C ASN A 27 -5.05 -7.00 -14.26
N PRO A 28 -4.53 -8.07 -14.90
CA PRO A 28 -4.51 -9.39 -14.28
C PRO A 28 -3.66 -9.45 -13.00
N LEU A 29 -2.58 -8.67 -12.92
CA LEU A 29 -1.76 -8.59 -11.70
C LEU A 29 -2.49 -7.83 -10.60
N LYS A 30 -3.26 -6.81 -10.97
CA LYS A 30 -4.10 -6.07 -10.02
C LYS A 30 -5.15 -7.00 -9.41
N ASP A 31 -5.83 -7.78 -10.23
CA ASP A 31 -6.91 -8.67 -9.80
C ASP A 31 -6.38 -9.73 -8.84
N LEU A 32 -5.28 -10.40 -9.20
CA LEU A 32 -4.59 -11.37 -8.33
C LEU A 32 -4.12 -10.75 -7.01
N MET A 33 -3.59 -9.52 -7.06
CA MET A 33 -3.18 -8.80 -5.85
C MET A 33 -4.37 -8.53 -4.93
N VAL A 34 -5.52 -8.13 -5.48
CA VAL A 34 -6.73 -7.86 -4.69
C VAL A 34 -7.21 -9.14 -4.03
N GLU A 35 -7.31 -10.24 -4.76
CA GLU A 35 -7.70 -11.55 -4.22
C GLU A 35 -6.76 -12.01 -3.08
N TYR A 36 -5.44 -11.87 -3.28
CA TYR A 36 -4.46 -12.17 -2.25
C TYR A 36 -4.66 -11.30 -1.00
N CYS A 37 -4.87 -10.00 -1.18
CA CYS A 37 -5.08 -9.06 -0.07
C CYS A 37 -6.34 -9.40 0.73
N GLU A 38 -7.43 -9.77 0.05
CA GLU A 38 -8.67 -10.20 0.68
C GLU A 38 -8.49 -11.49 1.47
N ARG A 39 -7.81 -12.48 0.88
CA ARG A 39 -7.53 -13.77 1.53
C ARG A 39 -6.70 -13.63 2.80
N GLU A 40 -5.66 -12.81 2.77
CA GLU A 40 -4.74 -12.62 3.89
C GLU A 40 -5.21 -11.55 4.90
N GLY A 41 -6.32 -10.86 4.61
CA GLY A 41 -6.85 -9.79 5.46
C GLY A 41 -5.93 -8.57 5.54
N ILE A 42 -5.14 -8.32 4.48
CA ILE A 42 -4.21 -7.18 4.41
C ILE A 42 -4.66 -6.15 3.39
N THR A 43 -4.17 -4.93 3.53
CA THR A 43 -4.39 -3.87 2.55
C THR A 43 -3.42 -3.98 1.37
N GLN A 44 -3.82 -3.44 0.23
CA GLN A 44 -2.96 -3.34 -0.96
C GLN A 44 -1.66 -2.57 -0.67
N ALA A 45 -1.71 -1.56 0.21
CA ALA A 45 -0.53 -0.81 0.63
C ALA A 45 0.45 -1.71 1.40
N GLN A 46 -0.04 -2.49 2.36
CA GLN A 46 0.80 -3.44 3.12
C GLN A 46 1.42 -4.50 2.19
N PHE A 47 0.68 -4.98 1.20
CA PHE A 47 1.21 -5.90 0.19
C PHE A 47 2.37 -5.28 -0.59
N ILE A 48 2.20 -4.04 -1.07
CA ILE A 48 3.25 -3.32 -1.81
C ILE A 48 4.45 -3.03 -0.90
N GLU A 49 4.24 -2.59 0.34
CA GLU A 49 5.32 -2.36 1.31
C GLU A 49 6.14 -3.62 1.58
N LYS A 50 5.47 -4.78 1.70
CA LYS A 50 6.13 -6.08 1.87
C LYS A 50 7.00 -6.40 0.65
N ILE A 51 6.48 -6.28 -0.57
CA ILE A 51 7.26 -6.54 -1.79
C ILE A 51 8.46 -5.61 -1.89
N ILE A 52 8.27 -4.30 -1.62
CA ILE A 52 9.37 -3.33 -1.66
C ILE A 52 10.44 -3.71 -0.63
N LYS A 53 10.05 -4.04 0.61
CA LYS A 53 10.99 -4.42 1.66
C LYS A 53 11.76 -5.69 1.31
N ASP A 54 11.05 -6.74 0.88
CA ASP A 54 11.63 -8.03 0.51
C ASP A 54 12.61 -7.87 -0.65
N GLU A 55 12.26 -7.08 -1.66
CA GLU A 55 13.13 -6.81 -2.82
C GLU A 55 14.36 -5.98 -2.46
N LEU A 56 14.21 -4.92 -1.65
CA LEU A 56 15.34 -4.11 -1.21
C LEU A 56 16.28 -4.86 -0.27
N GLN A 57 15.76 -5.79 0.53
CA GLN A 57 16.56 -6.71 1.33
C GLN A 57 17.30 -7.72 0.44
N ARG A 58 16.63 -8.25 -0.59
CA ARG A 58 17.26 -9.14 -1.59
C ARG A 58 18.42 -8.46 -2.34
N LEU A 59 18.31 -7.15 -2.56
CA LEU A 59 19.33 -6.32 -3.21
C LEU A 59 20.42 -5.79 -2.25
N ASP A 60 20.37 -6.16 -0.96
CA ASP A 60 21.29 -5.71 0.11
C ASP A 60 21.33 -4.17 0.28
N ILE A 61 20.24 -3.49 -0.08
CA ILE A 61 20.06 -2.04 0.09
C ILE A 61 19.56 -1.73 1.51
N LEU A 62 18.71 -2.61 2.03
CA LEU A 62 18.20 -2.57 3.41
C LEU A 62 19.10 -3.45 4.28
N LYS A 63 20.03 -2.83 5.01
CA LYS A 63 20.87 -3.46 6.02
C LYS A 63 20.16 -3.60 7.37
#